data_AF-A0A842CMR2-F1
#
_entry.id   AF-A0A842CMR2-F1
#
_cell.length_a   1.000
_cell.length_b   1.000
_cell.length_c   1.000
_cell.angle_alpha   90.00
_cell.angle_beta   90.00
_cell.angle_gamma   90.00
#
_symmetry.space_group_name_H-M   'P 1'
#
loop_
_entity.id
_entity.type
_entity.pdbx_description
1 polymer ?
#
loop_
_entity_poly.entity_id
_entity_poly.type
_entity_poly.pdbx_seq_one_letter_code
_entity_poly.pdbx_strand_id
1 'polypeptide(L)'
;MIEFIIDVSINFITFAICFIPLHLSEKNKGTLEKIGASILFAGIMIVGTGIFISSSETLKSYIYVILVVQIIILCIELIFVLWSKSKGKSTILSILSAILAIVALGIYIYYVVASFI
;
A
#
# COMPACT_ATOMS: atom_id res chain seq x y z
N MET A 1 -0.64 -13.52 -19.06
CA MET A 1 0.60 -12.70 -19.06
C MET A 1 0.30 -11.28 -18.58
N ILE A 2 -0.65 -10.56 -19.20
CA ILE A 2 -1.04 -9.21 -18.74
C ILE A 2 -1.60 -9.24 -17.30
N GLU A 3 -2.45 -10.22 -16.98
CA GLU A 3 -3.02 -10.37 -15.63
C GLU A 3 -1.93 -10.56 -14.56
N PHE A 4 -0.98 -11.46 -14.80
CA PHE A 4 0.19 -11.64 -13.93
C PHE A 4 0.99 -10.34 -13.74
N ILE A 5 1.18 -9.55 -14.80
CA ILE A 5 1.85 -8.24 -14.69
C ILE A 5 1.05 -7.29 -13.79
N ILE A 6 -0.28 -7.31 -13.90
CA ILE A 6 -1.16 -6.49 -13.05
C ILE A 6 -1.08 -6.95 -11.60
N ASP A 7 -1.16 -8.26 -11.32
CA ASP A 7 -1.04 -8.81 -9.97
C ASP A 7 0.28 -8.38 -9.33
N VAL A 8 1.39 -8.55 -10.05
CA VAL A 8 2.73 -8.12 -9.61
C VAL A 8 2.75 -6.61 -9.38
N SER A 9 2.13 -5.82 -10.26
CA SER A 9 2.06 -4.36 -10.11
C SER A 9 1.28 -3.96 -8.85
N ILE A 10 0.11 -4.56 -8.59
CA ILE A 10 -0.69 -4.31 -7.38
C ILE A 10 0.16 -4.62 -6.14
N ASN A 11 0.84 -5.77 -6.12
CA ASN A 11 1.75 -6.17 -5.04
C ASN A 11 2.82 -5.10 -4.77
N PHE A 12 3.56 -4.69 -5.81
CA PHE A 12 4.61 -3.68 -5.67
C PHE A 12 4.08 -2.31 -5.23
N ILE A 13 2.93 -1.88 -5.76
CA ILE A 13 2.30 -0.62 -5.40
C ILE A 13 1.86 -0.65 -3.94
N THR A 14 1.20 -1.71 -3.49
CA THR A 14 0.80 -1.87 -2.08
C THR A 14 2.00 -1.87 -1.16
N PHE A 15 3.10 -2.55 -1.53
CA PHE A 15 4.35 -2.50 -0.76
C PHE A 15 4.91 -1.07 -0.67
N ALA A 16 4.96 -0.36 -1.79
CA ALA A 16 5.44 1.03 -1.83
C ALA A 16 4.59 1.93 -0.91
N ILE A 17 3.26 1.80 -0.96
CA ILE A 17 2.34 2.55 -0.08
C ILE A 17 2.64 2.22 1.40
N CYS A 18 2.83 0.95 1.76
CA CYS A 18 3.10 0.54 3.14
C CYS A 18 4.45 1.08 3.67
N PHE A 19 5.39 1.40 2.80
CA PHE A 19 6.70 1.95 3.17
C PHE A 19 6.65 3.46 3.51
N ILE A 20 5.76 4.21 2.86
CA ILE A 20 5.73 5.68 2.95
C ILE A 20 5.43 6.22 4.36
N PRO A 21 4.50 5.66 5.16
CA PRO A 21 4.25 6.11 6.52
C PRO A 21 5.49 6.09 7.41
N LEU A 22 6.30 5.03 7.29
CA LEU A 22 7.56 4.89 8.02
C LEU A 22 8.55 5.98 7.59
N HIS A 23 8.72 6.17 6.29
CA HIS A 23 9.59 7.22 5.74
C HIS A 23 9.19 8.62 6.24
N LEU A 24 7.89 8.92 6.29
CA LEU A 24 7.39 10.22 6.77
C LEU A 24 7.50 10.37 8.30
N SER A 25 7.52 9.27 9.06
CA SER A 25 7.61 9.29 10.53
C SER A 25 9.01 9.57 11.09
N GLU A 26 10.07 9.50 10.28
CA GLU A 26 11.48 9.58 10.75
C GLU A 26 11.82 10.83 11.61
N LYS A 27 11.01 11.89 11.56
CA LYS A 27 11.19 13.08 12.40
C LYS A 27 10.56 12.95 13.80
N ASN A 28 9.55 12.09 13.96
CA ASN A 28 8.90 11.76 15.23
C ASN A 28 9.35 10.38 15.72
N LYS A 29 10.53 10.33 16.35
CA LYS A 29 11.02 9.14 17.04
C LYS A 29 10.05 8.78 18.17
N GLY A 30 9.30 7.70 18.01
CA GLY A 30 8.25 7.33 18.97
C GLY A 30 7.16 6.43 18.39
N THR A 31 5.91 6.67 18.78
CA THR A 31 4.77 5.80 18.45
C THR A 31 4.49 5.74 16.94
N LEU A 32 4.66 6.84 16.21
CA LEU A 32 4.41 6.90 14.77
C LEU A 32 5.37 6.05 13.95
N GLU A 33 6.64 6.00 14.35
CA GLU A 33 7.64 5.13 13.73
C GLU A 33 7.29 3.65 13.94
N LYS A 34 6.85 3.28 15.15
CA LYS A 34 6.38 1.91 15.44
C LYS A 34 5.16 1.54 14.61
N ILE A 35 4.21 2.47 14.43
CA ILE A 35 3.03 2.28 13.60
C ILE A 35 3.46 2.08 12.13
N GLY A 36 4.29 2.97 11.59
CA GLY A 36 4.80 2.86 10.23
C GLY A 36 5.57 1.56 9.99
N ALA A 37 6.41 1.14 10.93
CA ALA A 37 7.14 -0.12 10.86
C ALA A 37 6.19 -1.34 10.91
N SER A 38 5.13 -1.28 11.72
CA SER A 38 4.12 -2.35 11.79
C SER A 38 3.33 -2.46 10.50
N ILE A 39 2.95 -1.32 9.89
CA ILE A 39 2.29 -1.26 8.59
C ILE A 39 3.20 -1.85 7.51
N LEU A 40 4.48 -1.45 7.47
CA LEU A 40 5.45 -2.00 6.53
C LEU A 40 5.63 -3.52 6.71
N PHE A 41 5.72 -3.99 7.96
CA PHE A 41 5.85 -5.41 8.26
C PHE A 41 4.63 -6.20 7.79
N ALA A 42 3.41 -5.71 8.06
CA ALA A 42 2.18 -6.30 7.54
C ALA A 42 2.16 -6.31 6.00
N GLY A 43 2.58 -5.20 5.39
CA GLY A 43 2.76 -5.08 3.95
C GLY A 43 3.70 -6.14 3.39
N ILE A 44 4.87 -6.35 3.97
CA ILE A 44 5.84 -7.38 3.52
C ILE A 44 5.27 -8.80 3.68
N MET A 45 4.59 -9.08 4.80
CA MET A 45 4.02 -10.41 5.06
C MET A 45 2.93 -10.78 4.03
N ILE A 46 2.16 -9.78 3.60
CA ILE A 46 1.01 -9.97 2.74
C ILE A 46 1.42 -9.83 1.25
N VAL A 47 2.26 -8.85 0.92
CA VAL A 47 2.85 -8.68 -0.42
C VAL A 47 3.86 -9.79 -0.66
N GLY A 48 3.45 -10.79 -1.42
CA GLY A 48 4.17 -12.05 -1.57
C GLY A 48 3.18 -13.20 -1.58
N THR A 49 2.23 -13.22 -0.64
CA THR A 49 1.12 -14.19 -0.69
C THR A 49 0.28 -13.98 -1.96
N GLY A 50 -0.11 -12.75 -2.29
CA GLY A 50 -0.90 -12.50 -3.51
C GLY A 50 -0.21 -12.89 -4.82
N ILE A 51 1.14 -12.94 -4.88
CA ILE A 51 1.89 -13.38 -6.07
C ILE A 51 1.73 -14.89 -6.31
N PHE A 52 1.59 -15.68 -5.25
CA PHE A 52 1.42 -17.13 -5.37
C PHE A 52 -0.04 -17.58 -5.57
N ILE A 53 -1.01 -16.68 -5.40
CA ILE A 53 -2.42 -17.02 -5.19
C ILE A 53 -3.35 -16.56 -6.35
N SER A 54 -2.93 -15.63 -7.20
CA SER A 54 -3.79 -14.94 -8.18
C SER A 54 -4.26 -15.76 -9.40
N SER A 55 -4.30 -17.10 -9.33
CA SER A 55 -4.62 -17.97 -10.47
C SER A 55 -6.11 -18.27 -10.69
N SER A 56 -7.04 -17.58 -10.01
CA SER A 56 -8.49 -17.85 -10.12
C SER A 56 -9.20 -16.95 -11.15
N GLU A 57 -10.14 -17.52 -11.91
CA GLU A 57 -10.78 -16.85 -13.05
C GLU A 57 -11.83 -15.79 -12.67
N THR A 58 -12.37 -15.83 -11.46
CA THR A 58 -13.45 -14.95 -10.98
C THR A 58 -13.01 -13.51 -10.73
N LEU A 59 -11.71 -13.28 -10.53
CA LEU A 59 -11.18 -11.97 -10.14
C LEU A 59 -10.88 -11.01 -11.32
N LYS A 60 -10.95 -11.52 -12.56
CA LYS A 60 -10.52 -10.82 -13.78
C LYS A 60 -11.21 -9.46 -14.00
N SER A 61 -12.44 -9.27 -13.51
CA SER A 61 -13.16 -8.00 -13.67
C SER A 61 -12.80 -6.93 -12.63
N TYR A 62 -12.40 -7.33 -11.41
CA TYR A 62 -12.14 -6.38 -10.32
C TYR A 62 -10.67 -5.98 -10.19
N ILE A 63 -9.76 -6.78 -10.74
CA ILE A 63 -8.31 -6.52 -10.70
C ILE A 63 -7.93 -5.12 -11.21
N TYR A 64 -8.58 -4.66 -12.29
CA TYR A 64 -8.34 -3.33 -12.86
C TYR A 64 -8.81 -2.20 -11.94
N VAL A 65 -9.96 -2.37 -11.27
CA VAL A 65 -10.48 -1.40 -10.31
C VAL A 65 -9.51 -1.28 -9.13
N ILE A 66 -9.04 -2.41 -8.62
CA ILE A 66 -8.09 -2.47 -7.50
C ILE A 66 -6.77 -1.80 -7.89
N LEU A 67 -6.25 -2.11 -9.08
CA LEU A 67 -5.06 -1.45 -9.61
C LEU A 67 -5.23 0.08 -9.66
N VAL A 68 -6.33 0.58 -10.22
CA VAL A 68 -6.61 2.02 -10.32
C VAL A 68 -6.66 2.66 -8.93
N VAL A 69 -7.35 2.05 -7.97
CA VAL A 69 -7.43 2.58 -6.61
C VAL A 69 -6.06 2.61 -5.93
N GLN A 70 -5.26 1.55 -6.07
CA GLN A 70 -3.90 1.51 -5.52
C GLN A 70 -3.00 2.58 -6.17
N ILE A 71 -3.11 2.82 -7.48
CA ILE A 71 -2.39 3.90 -8.17
C ILE A 71 -2.81 5.27 -7.63
N ILE A 72 -4.11 5.51 -7.43
CA ILE A 72 -4.61 6.79 -6.89
C ILE A 72 -4.03 7.02 -5.48
N ILE A 73 -4.05 6.01 -4.61
CA ILE A 73 -3.50 6.12 -3.27
C ILE A 73 -2.00 6.40 -3.33
N LEU A 74 -1.25 5.68 -4.18
CA LEU A 74 0.19 5.91 -4.36
C LEU A 74 0.48 7.34 -4.84
N CYS A 75 -0.29 7.87 -5.78
CA CYS A 75 -0.13 9.25 -6.25
C CYS A 75 -0.34 10.26 -5.11
N ILE A 76 -1.35 10.06 -4.25
CA ILE A 76 -1.59 10.92 -3.08
C ILE A 76 -0.41 10.82 -2.10
N GLU A 77 0.08 9.62 -1.83
CA GLU A 77 1.24 9.41 -0.96
C GLU A 77 2.52 10.08 -1.51
N LEU A 78 2.74 10.01 -2.83
CA LEU A 78 3.85 10.71 -3.47
C LEU A 78 3.73 12.23 -3.33
N ILE A 79 2.52 12.80 -3.40
CA ILE A 79 2.28 14.22 -3.12
C ILE A 79 2.66 14.55 -1.67
N PHE A 80 2.33 13.68 -0.70
CA PHE A 80 2.74 13.86 0.69
C PHE A 80 4.26 13.83 0.85
N VAL A 81 4.96 12.91 0.19
CA VAL A 81 6.43 12.87 0.18
C VAL A 81 7.03 14.14 -0.42
N LEU A 82 6.50 14.63 -1.55
CA LEU A 82 6.96 15.86 -2.18
C LEU A 82 6.71 17.09 -1.29
N TRP A 83 5.54 17.19 -0.67
CA TRP A 83 5.24 18.24 0.31
C TRP A 83 6.15 18.16 1.53
N SER A 84 6.44 16.95 2.02
CA SER A 84 7.38 16.75 3.12
C SER A 84 8.80 17.21 2.76
N LYS A 85 9.23 17.08 1.51
CA LYS A 85 10.53 17.59 1.05
C LYS A 85 10.55 19.12 0.97
N SER A 86 9.45 19.74 0.53
CA SER A 86 9.35 21.19 0.38
C SER A 86 9.11 21.94 1.69
N LYS A 87 8.22 21.43 2.55
CA LYS A 87 7.75 22.10 3.79
C LYS A 87 8.27 21.45 5.07
N GLY A 88 9.03 20.36 4.96
CA GLY A 88 9.51 19.55 6.07
C GLY A 88 8.53 18.45 6.48
N LYS A 89 9.07 17.38 7.11
CA LYS A 89 8.27 16.29 7.69
C LYS A 89 7.36 16.84 8.80
N SER A 90 6.08 16.46 8.75
CA SER A 90 5.04 16.84 9.72
C SER A 90 4.33 15.61 10.27
N THR A 91 4.03 15.63 11.57
CA THR A 91 3.22 14.61 12.25
C THR A 91 1.91 14.34 11.52
N ILE A 92 1.26 15.39 11.01
CA ILE A 92 -0.03 15.29 10.33
C ILE A 92 0.10 14.50 9.02
N LEU A 93 1.16 14.74 8.24
CA LEU A 93 1.41 14.00 7.01
C LEU A 93 1.67 12.51 7.30
N SER A 94 2.42 12.20 8.37
CA SER A 94 2.68 10.81 8.76
C SER A 94 1.40 10.08 9.21
N ILE A 95 0.51 10.75 9.94
CA ILE A 95 -0.80 10.18 10.33
C ILE A 95 -1.68 9.94 9.10
N LEU A 96 -1.80 10.92 8.21
CA LEU A 96 -2.59 10.79 6.98
C LEU A 96 -2.08 9.64 6.10
N SER A 97 -0.76 9.55 5.95
CA SER A 97 -0.10 8.46 5.24
C SER A 97 -0.39 7.10 5.89
N ALA A 98 -0.28 7.00 7.21
CA ALA A 98 -0.60 5.75 7.92
C ALA A 98 -2.06 5.30 7.69
N ILE A 99 -3.02 6.23 7.69
CA ILE A 99 -4.44 5.93 7.40
C ILE A 99 -4.60 5.42 5.97
N LEU A 100 -4.00 6.11 4.99
CA LEU A 100 -4.05 5.69 3.58
C LEU A 100 -3.44 4.31 3.38
N ALA A 101 -2.31 4.02 4.02
CA ALA A 101 -1.67 2.72 3.96
C ALA A 101 -2.54 1.60 4.58
N ILE A 102 -3.23 1.86 5.69
CA ILE A 102 -4.18 0.90 6.28
C ILE A 102 -5.36 0.65 5.33
N VAL A 103 -5.91 1.69 4.69
CA VAL A 103 -6.98 1.53 3.69
C VAL A 103 -6.48 0.72 2.49
N ALA A 104 -5.29 1.02 1.98
CA ALA A 104 -4.67 0.28 0.87
C ALA A 104 -4.45 -1.19 1.21
N LEU A 105 -3.99 -1.49 2.44
CA LEU A 105 -3.87 -2.86 2.95
C LEU A 105 -5.22 -3.56 3.04
N GLY A 106 -6.26 -2.89 3.54
CA GLY A 106 -7.60 -3.47 3.61
C GLY A 106 -8.15 -3.85 2.23
N ILE A 107 -7.98 -2.98 1.23
CA ILE A 107 -8.38 -3.26 -0.16
C ILE A 107 -7.56 -4.43 -0.73
N TYR A 108 -6.25 -4.46 -0.48
CA TYR A 108 -5.40 -5.55 -0.93
C TYR A 108 -5.75 -6.88 -0.26
N ILE A 109 -6.05 -6.90 1.03
CA ILE A 109 -6.50 -8.11 1.74
C ILE A 109 -7.81 -8.61 1.12
N TYR A 110 -8.77 -7.72 0.86
CA TYR A 110 -10.00 -8.08 0.17
C TYR A 110 -9.72 -8.71 -1.20
N TYR A 111 -8.81 -8.11 -1.98
CA TYR A 111 -8.37 -8.65 -3.26
C TYR A 111 -7.80 -10.08 -3.14
N VAL A 112 -6.89 -10.31 -2.18
CA VAL A 112 -6.30 -11.64 -1.94
C VAL A 112 -7.38 -12.64 -1.49
N VAL A 113 -8.25 -12.27 -0.55
CA VAL A 113 -9.31 -13.17 -0.05
C VAL A 113 -10.33 -13.48 -1.14
N ALA A 114 -10.76 -12.48 -1.92
CA ALA A 114 -11.67 -12.67 -3.05
C ALA A 114 -11.06 -13.53 -4.16
N SER A 115 -9.73 -13.68 -4.20
CA SER A 115 -9.07 -14.61 -5.13
C SER A 115 -9.29 -16.08 -4.74
N PHE A 116 -9.67 -16.37 -3.49
CA PHE A 116 -9.86 -17.74 -2.99
C PHE A 116 -11.32 -18.23 -2.96
N ILE A 117 -12.28 -17.32 -3.12
CA ILE A 117 -13.73 -17.63 -3.09
C ILE A 117 -14.24 -17.73 -4.53
#